data_AF-A0A9N9DKF0-F1
#
_entry.id   AF-A0A9N9DKF0-F1
#
_cell.length_a   1.000
_cell.length_b   1.000
_cell.length_c   1.000
_cell.angle_alpha   90.00
_cell.angle_beta   90.00
_cell.angle_gamma   90.00
#
_symmetry.space_group_name_H-M   'P 1'
#
loop_
_entity.id
_entity.type
_entity.pdbx_description
1 polymer ?
#
loop_
_entity_poly.entity_id
_entity_poly.type
_entity_poly.pdbx_seq_one_letter_code
_entity_poly.pdbx_strand_id
1 'polypeptide(L)' 'MHKVYEFMSTVNQFYREINPSTLSGAIDVIVVEQPDGKLACSPFHVRFGKLCVLRPQEKRV' A
#
# COMPACT_ATOMS: atom_id res chain seq x y z
N MET A 1 2.74 19.27 -29.15
CA MET A 1 3.73 18.18 -29.07
C MET A 1 4.35 18.03 -27.68
N HIS A 2 4.66 19.10 -26.94
CA HIS A 2 5.25 19.05 -25.59
C HIS A 2 4.44 18.22 -24.55
N LYS A 3 3.13 18.45 -24.46
CA LYS A 3 2.25 17.73 -23.52
C LYS A 3 2.18 16.21 -23.73
N VAL A 4 2.35 15.76 -24.97
CA VAL A 4 2.33 14.33 -25.30
C VAL A 4 3.62 13.68 -24.78
N TYR A 5 4.75 14.38 -24.88
CA TYR A 5 6.03 13.91 -24.36
C TYR A 5 6.04 13.83 -22.83
N GLU A 6 5.47 14.83 -22.14
CA GLU A 6 5.29 14.82 -20.67
C GLU A 6 4.36 13.69 -20.21
N PHE A 7 3.29 13.41 -20.95
CA PHE A 7 2.38 12.31 -20.63
C PHE A 7 3.09 10.96 -20.79
N MET A 8 3.84 10.76 -21.89
CA MET A 8 4.58 9.52 -22.12
C MET A 8 5.70 9.30 -21.09
N SER A 9 6.41 10.36 -20.66
CA SER A 9 7.43 10.24 -19.62
C SER A 9 6.81 9.88 -18.27
N THR A 10 5.66 10.45 -17.92
CA THR A 10 4.91 10.14 -16.69
C THR A 10 4.48 8.67 -16.65
N VAL A 11 3.93 8.14 -17.75
CA VAL A 11 3.51 6.72 -17.83
C VAL A 11 4.72 5.78 -17.76
N ASN A 12 5.82 6.12 -18.42
CA ASN A 12 7.04 5.32 -18.39
C ASN A 12 7.68 5.30 -17.00
N GLN A 13 7.64 6.42 -16.29
CA GLN A 13 8.08 6.51 -14.89
C GLN A 13 7.15 5.73 -13.95
N PHE A 14 5.83 5.82 -14.13
CA PHE A 14 4.87 4.97 -13.42
C PHE A 14 5.18 3.48 -13.64
N TYR A 15 5.41 3.07 -14.89
CA TYR A 15 5.70 1.67 -15.22
C TYR A 15 7.00 1.16 -14.58
N ARG A 16 8.03 2.02 -14.52
CA ARG A 16 9.32 1.71 -13.86
C ARG A 16 9.22 1.68 -12.32
N GLU A 17 8.30 2.44 -11.73
CA GLU A 17 8.08 2.50 -10.28
C GLU A 17 7.12 1.42 -9.75
N ILE A 18 6.48 0.63 -10.62
CA ILE A 18 5.69 -0.56 -10.24
C ILE A 18 6.67 -1.67 -9.81
N ASN A 19 7.22 -1.52 -8.61
CA ASN A 19 7.77 -2.64 -7.87
C ASN A 19 6.59 -3.32 -7.16
N PRO A 20 6.30 -4.61 -7.40
CA PRO A 20 5.20 -5.32 -6.73
C PRO A 20 5.24 -5.15 -5.20
N SER A 21 6.43 -5.07 -4.62
CA SER A 21 6.68 -4.88 -3.19
C SER A 21 6.30 -3.49 -2.66
N THR A 22 6.00 -2.52 -3.53
CA THR A 22 5.55 -1.16 -3.17
C THR A 22 4.08 -0.89 -3.51
N LEU A 23 3.36 -1.87 -4.06
CA LEU A 23 1.96 -1.74 -4.45
C LEU A 23 0.98 -1.89 -3.28
N SER A 24 1.32 -2.74 -2.32
CA SER A 24 0.61 -2.91 -1.04
C SER A 24 1.40 -3.90 -0.19
N GLY A 25 1.30 -3.81 1.13
CA GLY A 25 1.93 -4.79 2.01
C GLY A 25 1.34 -4.79 3.41
N ALA A 26 1.48 -5.90 4.10
CA ALA A 26 1.18 -6.05 5.51
C ALA A 26 2.30 -6.85 6.16
N ILE A 27 2.50 -6.64 7.46
CA ILE A 27 3.34 -7.53 8.27
C ILE A 27 2.47 -8.57 8.97
N ASP A 28 3.07 -9.72 9.28
CA ASP A 28 2.41 -10.73 10.10
C ASP A 28 2.14 -10.20 11.50
N VAL A 29 0.96 -10.53 12.03
CA VAL A 29 0.55 -10.19 13.39
C VAL A 29 0.42 -11.46 14.20
N ILE A 30 1.07 -11.47 15.36
CA ILE A 30 0.94 -12.55 16.33
C ILE A 30 -0.09 -12.12 17.37
N VAL A 31 -1.03 -13.02 17.69
CA VAL A 31 -2.06 -12.81 18.71
C VAL A 31 -1.93 -13.89 19.77
N VAL A 32 -2.03 -13.50 21.04
CA VAL A 32 -2.03 -14.42 22.18
C VAL A 32 -3.19 -14.10 23.10
N GLU A 33 -3.81 -15.15 23.66
CA GLU A 33 -4.84 -15.04 24.69
C GLU A 33 -4.19 -14.98 26.08
N GLN A 34 -4.61 -14.01 26.89
CA GLN A 34 -4.14 -13.81 28.25
C GLN A 34 -5.00 -14.63 29.24
N PRO A 35 -4.52 -14.87 30.47
CA PRO A 35 -5.27 -15.63 31.47
C PRO A 35 -6.63 -15.04 31.87
N ASP A 36 -6.83 -13.74 31.61
CA ASP A 36 -8.10 -13.04 31.83
C ASP A 36 -9.05 -13.11 30.63
N GLY A 37 -8.71 -13.89 29.60
CA GLY A 37 -9.48 -14.08 28.37
C GLY A 37 -9.33 -12.95 27.35
N LYS A 38 -8.49 -11.93 27.61
CA LYS A 38 -8.24 -10.86 26.64
C LYS A 38 -7.20 -11.27 25.61
N LEU A 39 -7.35 -10.75 24.40
CA LEU A 39 -6.37 -10.93 23.33
C LEU A 39 -5.38 -9.76 23.31
N ALA A 40 -4.09 -10.09 23.26
CA ALA A 40 -3.02 -9.14 23.01
C ALA A 40 -2.36 -9.46 21.66
N CYS A 41 -1.96 -8.44 20.91
CA CYS A 41 -1.35 -8.63 19.60
C CYS A 41 -0.12 -7.76 19.39
N SER A 42 0.78 -8.21 18.50
CA SER A 42 1.83 -7.35 17.95
C SER A 42 1.22 -6.21 17.11
N PRO A 43 1.91 -5.07 16.94
CA PRO A 43 1.36 -3.94 16.21
C PRO A 43 0.90 -4.30 14.80
N PHE A 44 -0.26 -3.78 14.41
CA PHE A 44 -0.72 -3.87 13.02
C PHE A 44 0.01 -2.83 12.17
N HIS A 45 0.73 -3.30 11.15
CA HIS A 45 1.33 -2.42 10.15
C HIS A 45 0.91 -2.85 8.75
N VAL A 46 0.10 -2.01 8.12
CA VAL A 46 -0.32 -2.13 6.72
C VAL A 46 0.15 -0.91 5.93
N ARG A 47 0.61 -1.16 4.71
CA ARG A 47 1.05 -0.14 3.76
C ARG A 47 0.13 -0.18 2.55
N PHE A 48 -0.60 0.90 2.33
CA PHE A 48 -1.34 1.13 1.10
C PHE A 48 -0.37 1.70 0.08
N GLY A 49 -0.06 0.94 -0.97
CA GLY A 49 0.90 1.39 -1.97
C GLY A 49 0.31 2.36 -2.98
N LYS A 50 1.11 2.67 -4.00
CA LYS A 50 0.90 3.80 -4.91
C LYS A 50 -0.32 3.66 -5.84
N LEU A 51 -0.88 2.45 -6.01
CA LEU A 51 -2.08 2.24 -6.84
C LEU A 51 -3.33 2.91 -6.24
N CYS A 52 -3.41 3.04 -4.91
CA CYS A 52 -4.49 3.78 -4.25
C CYS A 52 -4.43 5.30 -4.47
N VAL A 53 -3.34 5.83 -5.07
CA VAL A 53 -3.21 7.26 -5.39
C VAL A 53 -4.14 7.66 -6.54
N LEU A 54 -4.46 6.74 -7.46
CA LEU A 54 -5.38 7.00 -8.58
C LEU A 54 -6.84 7.05 -8.13
N ARG A 55 -7.18 6.43 -6.99
CA ARG A 55 -8.53 6.42 -6.40
C ARG A 55 -8.49 6.49 -4.88
N PRO A 56 -8.13 7.66 -4.31
CA PRO A 56 -7.99 7.82 -2.86
C PRO A 56 -9.30 7.61 -2.10
N GLN A 57 -10.46 7.74 -2.73
CA GLN A 57 -11.77 7.50 -2.13
C GLN A 57 -12.06 6.01 -1.84
N GLU A 58 -11.33 5.09 -2.48
CA GLU A 58 -11.44 3.65 -2.21
C GLU A 58 -10.59 3.22 -0.99
N LYS A 59 -9.78 4.13 -0.42
CA LYS A 59 -8.99 3.89 0.78
C LYS A 59 -9.88 3.92 2.04
N ARG A 60 -10.59 2.83 2.30
CA ARG A 60 -11.27 2.56 3.58
C ARG A 60 -10.37 1.68 4.45
N VAL A 61 -10.26 2.02 5.74
CA VAL A 61 -9.52 1.24 6.76
C VAL A 61 -10.51 0.39 7.54
#